data_AF-A0A357NCY8-F1
#
_entry.id   AF-A0A357NCY8-F1
#
_cell.length_a   1.000
_cell.length_b   1.000
_cell.length_c   1.000
_cell.angle_alpha   90.00
_cell.angle_beta   90.00
_cell.angle_gamma   90.00
#
_symmetry.space_group_name_H-M   'P 1'
#
loop_
_entity.id
_entity.type
_entity.pdbx_description
1 polymer ?
#
loop_
_entity_poly.entity_id
_entity_poly.type
_entity_poly.pdbx_seq_one_letter_code
_entity_poly.pdbx_strand_id
1 'polypeptide(L)'
;WVKALEYAVEVFGHGRVRSNIVGGIEPRKSTLEGVEYLASKGVVCFAGAWCPNPGSQLEGHRSPEPAWHFDLAKKIAAIFKKAGFTYEQLYDCAAAPTTLCHDIYKIEGELLPLFKEKTA
;
A
#
# COMPACT_ATOMS: atom_id res chain seq x y z
N TRP A 1 2.24 -15.75 -10.92
CA TRP A 1 2.90 -14.81 -9.98
C TRP A 1 2.25 -14.85 -8.60
N VAL A 2 0.91 -14.80 -8.45
CA VAL A 2 0.22 -14.87 -7.14
C VAL A 2 0.68 -16.04 -6.25
N LYS A 3 0.66 -17.28 -6.77
CA LYS A 3 1.12 -18.47 -6.03
C LYS A 3 2.56 -18.37 -5.50
N ALA A 4 3.43 -17.64 -6.22
CA ALA A 4 4.80 -17.43 -5.76
C ALA A 4 4.86 -16.47 -4.57
N LEU A 5 3.96 -15.49 -4.49
CA LEU A 5 3.85 -14.61 -3.32
C LEU A 5 3.29 -15.37 -2.11
N GLU A 6 2.30 -16.24 -2.32
CA GLU A 6 1.75 -17.08 -1.25
C GLU A 6 2.83 -18.00 -0.67
N TYR A 7 3.56 -18.70 -1.54
CA TYR A 7 4.71 -19.51 -1.13
C TYR A 7 5.81 -18.67 -0.45
N ALA A 8 6.10 -17.47 -0.95
CA ALA A 8 7.07 -16.59 -0.30
C ALA A 8 6.64 -16.21 1.12
N VAL A 9 5.34 -16.05 1.40
CA VAL A 9 4.87 -15.78 2.76
C VAL A 9 5.08 -16.99 3.68
N GLU A 10 4.92 -18.21 3.16
CA GLU A 10 5.25 -19.43 3.92
C GLU A 10 6.72 -19.47 4.32
N VAL A 11 7.61 -18.96 3.46
CA VAL A 11 9.07 -18.94 3.69
C VAL A 11 9.53 -17.77 4.57
N PHE A 12 9.08 -16.55 4.28
CA PHE A 12 9.58 -15.32 4.91
C PHE A 12 8.70 -14.82 6.06
N GLY A 13 7.46 -15.28 6.14
CA GLY A 13 6.50 -14.91 7.16
C GLY A 13 5.58 -13.73 6.80
N HIS A 14 4.56 -13.54 7.63
CA HIS A 14 3.54 -12.50 7.48
C HIS A 14 4.17 -11.10 7.52
N GLY A 15 3.80 -10.25 6.56
CA GLY A 15 4.28 -8.87 6.46
C GLY A 15 5.72 -8.75 5.94
N ARG A 16 6.36 -9.84 5.51
CA ARG A 16 7.73 -9.86 4.98
C ARG A 16 7.81 -10.04 3.46
N VAL A 17 6.66 -10.14 2.80
CA VAL A 17 6.56 -10.23 1.34
C VAL A 17 5.80 -9.03 0.83
N ARG A 18 6.36 -8.37 -0.17
CA ARG A 18 5.80 -7.18 -0.79
C ARG A 18 5.24 -7.50 -2.18
N SER A 19 4.11 -6.88 -2.51
CA SER A 19 3.63 -6.78 -3.88
C SER A 19 3.18 -5.35 -4.20
N ASN A 20 2.82 -5.10 -5.46
CA ASN A 20 2.34 -3.79 -5.89
C ASN A 20 1.31 -3.93 -7.02
N ILE A 21 0.25 -3.15 -6.95
CA ILE A 21 -0.74 -2.95 -8.01
C ILE A 21 -0.66 -1.48 -8.46
N VAL A 22 -1.05 -1.20 -9.69
CA VAL A 22 -1.12 0.17 -10.21
C VAL A 22 -2.52 0.73 -9.95
N GLY A 23 -2.64 1.67 -9.01
CA GLY A 23 -3.87 2.37 -8.72
C GLY A 23 -4.22 3.37 -9.82
N GLY A 24 -5.43 3.23 -10.39
CA GLY A 24 -5.96 4.18 -11.38
C GLY A 24 -5.88 3.74 -12.83
N ILE A 25 -5.37 2.53 -13.11
CA ILE A 25 -5.64 1.84 -14.39
C ILE A 25 -6.99 1.13 -14.29
N GLU A 26 -7.19 0.36 -13.21
CA GLU A 26 -8.45 -0.30 -12.92
C GLU A 26 -9.34 0.53 -11.97
N PRO A 27 -10.67 0.26 -11.93
CA PRO A 27 -11.55 0.83 -10.95
C PRO A 27 -11.09 0.56 -9.50
N ARG A 28 -11.46 1.46 -8.59
CA ARG A 28 -11.07 1.38 -7.17
C ARG A 28 -11.48 0.05 -6.53
N LYS A 29 -12.66 -0.45 -6.91
CA LYS A 29 -13.24 -1.67 -6.36
C LYS A 29 -12.33 -2.89 -6.63
N SER A 30 -11.97 -3.15 -7.88
CA SER A 30 -11.12 -4.30 -8.23
C SER A 30 -9.70 -4.15 -7.68
N THR A 31 -9.18 -2.92 -7.65
CA THR A 31 -7.89 -2.63 -6.98
C THR A 31 -7.92 -3.06 -5.51
N LEU A 32 -8.97 -2.67 -4.77
CA LEU A 32 -9.11 -3.00 -3.35
C LEU A 32 -9.36 -4.50 -3.12
N GLU A 33 -10.09 -5.17 -4.01
CA GLU A 33 -10.27 -6.63 -3.96
C GLU A 33 -8.93 -7.37 -4.06
N GLY A 34 -8.04 -6.94 -4.97
CA GLY A 34 -6.69 -7.48 -5.10
C GLY A 34 -5.81 -7.21 -3.87
N VAL A 35 -5.88 -6.00 -3.32
CA VAL A 35 -5.15 -5.64 -2.09
C VAL A 35 -5.65 -6.46 -0.90
N GLU A 36 -6.97 -6.57 -0.69
CA GLU A 36 -7.58 -7.37 0.38
C GLU A 36 -7.17 -8.84 0.27
N TYR A 37 -7.22 -9.40 -0.95
CA TYR A 37 -6.81 -10.77 -1.19
C TYR A 37 -5.35 -10.99 -0.77
N LEU A 38 -4.43 -10.16 -1.25
CA LEU A 38 -3.00 -10.31 -0.94
C LEU A 38 -2.70 -10.06 0.54
N ALA A 39 -3.35 -9.07 1.16
CA ALA A 39 -3.23 -8.82 2.60
C ALA A 39 -3.72 -10.03 3.42
N SER A 40 -4.81 -10.69 3.01
CA SER A 40 -5.31 -11.92 3.65
C SER A 40 -4.31 -13.08 3.58
N LYS A 41 -3.38 -13.04 2.63
CA LYS A 41 -2.28 -14.00 2.49
C LYS A 41 -1.01 -13.56 3.23
N GLY A 42 -1.02 -12.42 3.93
CA GLY A 42 0.15 -11.87 4.62
C GLY A 42 1.13 -11.10 3.72
N VAL A 43 0.73 -10.76 2.50
CA VAL A 43 1.51 -9.95 1.56
C VAL A 43 1.16 -8.47 1.73
N VAL A 44 2.17 -7.61 1.94
CA VAL A 44 1.98 -6.15 1.95
C VAL A 44 1.89 -5.66 0.51
N CYS A 45 0.66 -5.43 0.04
CA CYS A 45 0.40 -5.01 -1.34
C CYS A 45 0.05 -3.53 -1.42
N PHE A 46 1.00 -2.70 -1.88
CA PHE A 46 0.75 -1.27 -2.11
C PHE A 46 0.03 -1.04 -3.44
N ALA A 47 -0.68 0.10 -3.55
CA ALA A 47 -1.17 0.61 -4.82
C ALA A 47 -0.45 1.90 -5.19
N GLY A 48 0.49 1.81 -6.14
CA GLY A 48 1.20 2.98 -6.66
C GLY A 48 0.32 3.74 -7.64
N ALA A 49 0.29 5.07 -7.56
CA ALA A 49 -0.50 5.89 -8.48
C ALA A 49 -0.05 5.70 -9.93
N TRP A 50 -1.01 5.57 -10.84
CA TRP A 50 -0.74 5.54 -12.28
C TRP A 50 -0.17 6.88 -12.74
N CYS A 51 1.00 6.84 -13.36
CA CYS A 51 1.65 7.98 -14.00
C CYS A 51 1.84 7.63 -15.49
N PRO A 52 1.03 8.20 -16.41
CA PRO A 52 1.18 7.94 -17.83
C PRO A 52 2.53 8.46 -18.32
N ASN A 53 3.31 7.57 -18.92
CA ASN A 53 4.64 7.89 -19.43
C ASN A 53 4.58 8.12 -20.95
N PRO A 54 5.19 9.20 -21.48
CA PRO A 54 5.38 9.38 -22.91
C PRO A 54 6.08 8.16 -23.53
N GLY A 55 5.62 7.71 -24.70
CA GLY A 55 6.11 6.54 -25.43
C GLY A 55 5.59 5.19 -24.93
N SER A 56 4.78 5.14 -23.87
CA SER A 56 4.17 3.89 -23.41
C SER A 56 2.92 3.52 -24.22
N GLN A 57 2.50 2.25 -24.17
CA GLN A 57 1.24 1.81 -24.81
C GLN A 57 0.00 2.51 -24.25
N LEU A 58 0.11 3.07 -23.05
CA LEU A 58 -0.94 3.84 -22.38
C LEU A 58 -0.61 5.34 -22.34
N GLU A 59 0.20 5.81 -23.30
CA GLU A 59 0.39 7.24 -23.52
C GLU A 59 -0.96 7.94 -23.73
N GLY A 60 -1.16 9.08 -23.07
CA GLY A 60 -2.41 9.82 -23.09
C GLY A 60 -3.52 9.28 -22.15
N HIS A 61 -3.34 8.11 -21.52
CA HIS A 61 -4.28 7.63 -20.51
C HIS A 61 -4.27 8.53 -19.27
N ARG A 62 -5.45 8.98 -18.83
CA ARG A 62 -5.55 9.91 -17.68
C ARG A 62 -5.59 9.16 -16.36
N SER A 63 -4.68 9.49 -15.46
CA SER A 63 -4.75 9.05 -14.06
C SER A 63 -5.95 9.70 -13.36
N PRO A 64 -6.61 9.01 -12.42
CA PRO A 64 -7.62 9.63 -11.56
C PRO A 64 -7.08 10.84 -10.81
N GLU A 65 -7.99 11.71 -10.38
CA GLU A 65 -7.67 12.91 -9.62
C GLU A 65 -7.01 12.57 -8.26
N PRO A 66 -6.18 13.46 -7.68
CA PRO A 66 -5.46 13.21 -6.43
C PRO A 66 -6.34 12.72 -5.27
N ALA A 67 -7.55 13.28 -5.13
CA ALA A 67 -8.52 12.87 -4.11
C ALA A 67 -8.94 11.40 -4.24
N TRP A 68 -8.96 10.87 -5.47
CA TRP A 68 -9.26 9.45 -5.71
C TRP A 68 -8.14 8.55 -5.16
N HIS A 69 -6.88 8.92 -5.38
CA HIS A 69 -5.71 8.17 -4.90
C HIS A 69 -5.59 8.25 -3.37
N PHE A 70 -5.88 9.41 -2.80
CA PHE A 70 -5.92 9.57 -1.34
C PHE A 70 -6.99 8.70 -0.70
N ASP A 71 -8.21 8.66 -1.26
CA ASP A 71 -9.27 7.76 -0.79
C ASP A 71 -8.89 6.29 -0.92
N LEU A 72 -8.23 5.90 -2.03
CA LEU A 72 -7.71 4.55 -2.19
C LEU A 72 -6.68 4.22 -1.09
N ALA A 73 -5.72 5.11 -0.83
CA ALA A 73 -4.69 4.89 0.18
C ALA A 73 -5.25 4.73 1.59
N LYS A 74 -6.26 5.54 1.98
CA LYS A 74 -6.95 5.38 3.27
C LYS A 74 -7.60 4.01 3.41
N LYS A 75 -8.24 3.53 2.35
CA LYS A 75 -8.87 2.19 2.34
C LYS A 75 -7.83 1.09 2.44
N ILE A 76 -6.74 1.19 1.70
CA ILE A 76 -5.62 0.23 1.78
C ILE A 76 -5.00 0.21 3.19
N ALA A 77 -4.78 1.38 3.80
CA ALA A 77 -4.29 1.45 5.17
C ALA A 77 -5.23 0.77 6.17
N ALA A 78 -6.55 0.93 6.00
CA ALA A 78 -7.54 0.21 6.82
C ALA A 78 -7.47 -1.32 6.62
N ILE A 79 -7.27 -1.78 5.38
CA ILE A 79 -7.06 -3.21 5.06
C ILE A 79 -5.80 -3.72 5.76
N PHE A 80 -4.70 -2.99 5.67
CA PHE A 80 -3.45 -3.38 6.31
C PHE A 80 -3.58 -3.49 7.83
N LYS A 81 -4.28 -2.55 8.47
CA LYS A 81 -4.56 -2.58 9.90
C LYS A 81 -5.42 -3.78 10.27
N LYS A 82 -6.47 -4.05 9.49
CA LYS A 82 -7.33 -5.23 9.67
C LYS A 82 -6.55 -6.54 9.51
N ALA A 83 -5.58 -6.59 8.59
CA ALA A 83 -4.72 -7.74 8.36
C ALA A 83 -3.62 -7.92 9.42
N GLY A 84 -3.43 -6.94 10.32
CA GLY A 84 -2.46 -7.00 11.41
C GLY A 84 -1.06 -6.52 11.06
N PHE A 85 -0.86 -5.82 9.93
CA PHE A 85 0.45 -5.29 9.58
C PHE A 85 0.84 -4.11 10.48
N THR A 86 2.08 -4.11 10.96
CA THR A 86 2.66 -3.01 11.74
C THR A 86 3.34 -1.97 10.84
N TYR A 87 3.62 -0.79 11.39
CA TYR A 87 4.37 0.24 10.66
C TYR A 87 5.78 -0.24 10.29
N GLU A 88 6.44 -1.00 11.16
CA GLU A 88 7.78 -1.56 10.92
C GLU A 88 7.77 -2.53 9.76
N GLN A 89 6.74 -3.38 9.63
CA GLN A 89 6.59 -4.27 8.48
C GLN A 89 6.39 -3.50 7.18
N LEU A 90 5.54 -2.46 7.20
CA LEU A 90 5.36 -1.56 6.05
C LEU A 90 6.69 -0.92 5.65
N TYR A 91 7.43 -0.39 6.62
CA TYR A 91 8.73 0.27 6.42
C TYR A 91 9.78 -0.70 5.86
N ASP A 92 9.93 -1.89 6.45
CA ASP A 92 10.93 -2.90 6.09
C ASP A 92 10.65 -3.52 4.70
N CYS A 93 9.38 -3.66 4.32
CA CYS A 93 9.00 -4.26 3.04
C CYS A 93 9.05 -3.29 1.84
N ALA A 94 9.39 -2.01 2.05
CA ALA A 94 9.45 -0.98 1.02
C ALA A 94 10.87 -0.42 0.87
N ALA A 95 11.27 -0.10 -0.36
CA ALA A 95 12.58 0.51 -0.61
C ALA A 95 12.76 1.88 0.09
N ALA A 96 11.65 2.59 0.30
CA ALA A 96 11.56 3.81 1.10
C ALA A 96 10.12 4.01 1.59
N PRO A 97 9.90 4.68 2.73
CA PRO A 97 8.57 4.94 3.29
C PRO A 97 7.86 6.11 2.61
N THR A 98 7.74 6.06 1.28
CA THR A 98 7.26 7.19 0.45
C THR A 98 5.80 7.09 0.05
N THR A 99 5.09 6.03 0.44
CA THR A 99 3.67 5.87 0.10
C THR A 99 2.78 6.54 1.15
N LEU A 100 1.61 7.04 0.74
CA LEU A 100 0.59 7.58 1.65
C LEU A 100 0.20 6.63 2.80
N CYS A 101 0.25 5.31 2.60
CA CYS A 101 -0.02 4.35 3.68
C CYS A 101 0.97 4.48 4.85
N HIS A 102 2.25 4.77 4.60
CA HIS A 102 3.24 5.00 5.64
C HIS A 102 2.90 6.25 6.45
N ASP A 103 2.50 7.33 5.78
CA ASP A 103 2.13 8.58 6.45
C ASP A 103 0.85 8.41 7.28
N ILE A 104 -0.17 7.71 6.74
CA ILE A 104 -1.40 7.38 7.47
C ILE A 104 -1.07 6.59 8.74
N TYR A 105 -0.22 5.57 8.64
CA TYR A 105 0.22 4.80 9.82
C TYR A 105 0.95 5.66 10.85
N LYS A 106 1.89 6.49 10.42
CA LYS A 106 2.63 7.37 11.35
C LYS A 106 1.73 8.39 12.02
N ILE A 107 0.79 8.99 11.29
CA ILE A 107 -0.10 10.01 11.83
C ILE A 107 -1.12 9.38 12.78
N GLU A 108 -1.82 8.33 12.34
CA GLU A 108 -2.86 7.68 13.15
C GLU A 108 -2.29 6.86 14.31
N GLY A 109 -1.05 6.39 14.21
CA GLY A 109 -0.32 5.75 15.29
C GLY A 109 0.51 6.71 16.16
N GLU A 110 0.41 8.02 15.92
CA GLU A 110 1.16 9.06 16.63
C GLU A 110 2.69 8.81 16.70
N LEU A 111 3.26 8.21 15.65
CA LEU A 111 4.66 7.78 15.59
C LEU A 111 5.64 8.92 15.24
N LEU A 112 5.13 10.10 14.88
CA LEU A 112 5.96 11.27 14.55
C LEU A 112 6.55 11.92 15.82
N PRO A 113 7.78 12.49 15.76
CA PRO A 113 8.43 13.11 16.92
C PRO A 113 7.58 14.16 17.65
N LEU A 114 6.82 14.98 16.89
CA LEU A 114 5.98 16.06 17.44
C LEU A 114 4.90 15.57 18.43
N PHE A 115 4.50 14.30 18.36
CA PHE A 115 3.51 13.75 19.30
C PHE A 115 4.13 13.46 20.66
N LYS A 116 5.45 13.21 20.73
CA LYS A 116 6.17 12.99 21.98
C LYS A 116 6.38 14.29 22.77
N GLU A 117 6.48 15.42 22.07
CA GLU A 117 6.70 16.75 22.65
C GLU A 117 5.46 17.28 23.42
N LYS A 118 4.25 16.83 23.09
CA LYS A 118 3.01 17.26 23.79
C LYS A 118 2.81 16.64 25.17
N THR A 119 3.61 15.63 25.51
CA THR A 119 3.52 14.87 26.78
C THR A 119 4.64 15.22 27.78
N ALA A 120 5.52 16.16 27.44
CA ALA A 120 6.63 16.61 28.28
C ALA A 120 6.41 18.05 28.78
#